data_AF-K9P363-F1
#
_entry.id   AF-K9P363-F1
#
_cell.length_a   1.000
_cell.length_b   1.000
_cell.length_c   1.000
_cell.angle_alpha   90.00
_cell.angle_beta   90.00
_cell.angle_gamma   90.00
#
_symmetry.space_group_name_H-M   'P 1'
#
loop_
_entity.id
_entity.type
_entity.pdbx_description
1 polymer ?
#
loop_
_entity_poly.entity_id
_entity_poly.type
_entity_poly.pdbx_seq_one_letter_code
_entity_poly.pdbx_strand_id
1 'polypeptide(L)'
;MARPPSPRSAPVRPKPPTITELKREVLALAGVSSTRELKRTNQDLRHLDFRLKASWCTALEVLQQAAAAYPDWDTHPPEEFRELFAAIDQASEAYGQSIDEGLRLSARLQQAADDLESLSGELLEEAAELRTVQAASRRQARQRRLN
;
A
#
# COMPACT_ATOMS: atom_id res chain seq x y z
N MET A 1 20.01 49.99 58.00
CA MET A 1 19.88 50.06 56.52
C MET A 1 19.36 48.71 56.03
N ALA A 2 18.05 48.50 55.99
CA ALA A 2 17.45 47.25 55.52
C ALA A 2 17.08 47.38 54.02
N ARG A 3 17.61 46.48 53.18
CA ARG A 3 17.26 46.40 51.75
C ARG A 3 15.83 45.89 51.57
N PRO A 4 15.05 46.41 50.60
CA PRO A 4 13.70 45.93 50.33
C PRO A 4 13.74 44.56 49.63
N PRO A 5 12.72 43.70 49.80
CA PRO A 5 12.62 42.44 49.09
C PRO A 5 12.29 42.66 47.61
N SER A 6 13.01 41.94 46.74
CA SER A 6 12.81 41.93 45.28
C SER A 6 11.42 41.39 44.89
N PRO A 7 10.84 41.85 43.76
CA PRO A 7 9.51 41.45 43.33
C PRO A 7 9.51 39.99 42.87
N ARG A 8 8.56 39.20 43.40
CA ARG A 8 8.27 37.83 42.96
C ARG A 8 7.99 37.80 41.47
N SER A 9 8.78 37.04 40.71
CA SER A 9 8.53 36.72 39.31
C SER A 9 7.16 36.02 39.19
N ALA A 10 6.25 36.62 38.42
CA ALA A 10 4.96 36.02 38.12
C ALA A 10 5.15 34.76 37.25
N PRO A 11 4.33 33.70 37.44
CA PRO A 11 4.37 32.52 36.58
C PRO A 11 3.98 32.91 35.15
N VAL A 12 4.85 32.57 34.19
CA VAL A 12 4.61 32.72 32.75
C VAL A 12 3.38 31.90 32.38
N ARG A 13 2.26 32.57 32.06
CA ARG A 13 1.08 31.88 31.50
C ARG A 13 1.46 31.29 30.15
N PRO A 14 1.19 29.99 29.88
CA PRO A 14 1.43 29.43 28.56
C PRO A 14 0.63 30.21 27.52
N LYS A 15 1.31 30.60 26.44
CA LYS A 15 0.71 31.36 25.34
C LYS A 15 -0.43 30.52 24.74
N PRO A 16 -1.62 31.09 24.48
CA PRO A 16 -2.72 30.32 23.92
C PRO A 16 -2.30 29.77 22.54
N PRO A 17 -2.54 28.48 22.26
CA PRO A 17 -2.08 27.85 21.01
C PRO A 17 -2.63 28.60 19.80
N THR A 18 -1.80 28.79 18.79
CA THR A 18 -2.19 29.43 17.54
C THR A 18 -3.04 28.50 16.68
N ILE A 19 -3.84 29.04 15.76
CA ILE A 19 -4.68 28.22 14.87
C ILE A 19 -3.85 27.28 13.99
N THR A 20 -2.64 27.68 13.61
CA THR A 20 -1.70 26.88 12.82
C THR A 20 -1.18 25.67 13.60
N GLU A 21 -0.88 25.85 14.89
CA GLU A 21 -0.47 24.76 15.78
C GLU A 21 -1.61 23.76 15.97
N LEU A 22 -2.82 24.24 16.27
CA LEU A 22 -4.00 23.39 16.42
C LEU A 22 -4.31 22.60 15.15
N LYS A 23 -4.22 23.25 13.97
CA LYS A 23 -4.40 22.57 12.68
C LYS A 23 -3.38 21.47 12.48
N ARG A 24 -2.10 21.74 12.73
CA ARG A 24 -1.03 20.74 12.58
C ARG A 24 -1.26 19.56 13.51
N GLU A 25 -1.63 19.82 14.76
CA GLU A 25 -1.84 18.81 15.78
C GLU A 25 -3.05 17.92 15.48
N VAL A 26 -4.19 18.53 15.11
CA VAL A 26 -5.41 17.80 14.72
C VAL A 26 -5.17 16.93 13.49
N LEU A 27 -4.50 17.46 12.47
CA LEU A 27 -4.20 16.71 11.24
C LEU A 27 -3.22 15.55 11.50
N ALA A 28 -2.19 15.78 12.33
CA ALA A 28 -1.24 14.75 12.73
C ALA A 28 -1.92 13.64 13.53
N LEU A 29 -2.74 14.00 14.53
CA LEU A 29 -3.44 13.03 15.39
C LEU A 29 -4.43 12.17 14.60
N ALA A 30 -5.08 12.74 13.59
CA ALA A 30 -5.99 12.01 12.70
C ALA A 30 -5.29 11.30 11.53
N GLY A 31 -3.97 11.44 11.36
CA GLY A 31 -3.22 10.83 10.25
C GLY A 31 -3.65 11.32 8.86
N VAL A 32 -4.19 12.54 8.73
CA VAL A 32 -4.70 13.09 7.46
C VAL A 32 -4.01 14.38 7.07
N SER A 33 -4.01 14.69 5.78
CA SER A 33 -3.31 15.85 5.23
C SER A 33 -4.19 17.09 5.07
N SER A 34 -5.51 16.90 5.07
CA SER A 34 -6.45 17.98 4.79
C SER A 34 -7.70 17.95 5.67
N THR A 35 -8.31 19.12 5.86
CA THR A 35 -9.58 19.26 6.56
C THR A 35 -10.72 18.52 5.85
N ARG A 36 -10.64 18.37 4.52
CA ARG A 36 -11.63 17.60 3.74
C ARG A 36 -11.55 16.11 4.09
N GLU A 37 -10.34 15.56 4.16
CA GLU A 37 -10.11 14.18 4.61
C GLU A 37 -10.54 14.01 6.06
N LEU A 38 -10.19 14.95 6.93
CA LEU A 38 -10.56 14.94 8.34
C LEU A 38 -12.07 14.77 8.54
N LYS A 39 -12.90 15.57 7.83
CA LYS A 39 -14.36 15.47 7.87
C LYS A 39 -14.91 14.21 7.21
N ARG A 40 -14.20 13.66 6.22
CA ARG A 40 -14.62 12.42 5.54
C ARG A 40 -14.48 11.23 6.49
N THR A 41 -13.30 11.11 7.10
CA THR A 41 -12.93 10.00 7.99
C THR A 41 -13.62 10.09 9.35
N ASN A 42 -13.76 11.30 9.91
CA ASN A 42 -14.38 11.52 11.22
C ASN A 42 -15.77 12.15 11.06
N GLN A 43 -16.81 11.34 11.16
CA GLN A 43 -18.20 11.80 10.98
C GLN A 43 -18.60 12.84 12.02
N ASP A 44 -18.11 12.68 13.26
CA ASP A 44 -18.38 13.60 14.38
C ASP A 44 -17.83 15.01 14.13
N LEU A 45 -16.82 15.17 13.27
CA LEU A 45 -16.21 16.47 12.98
C LEU A 45 -16.86 17.21 11.79
N ARG A 46 -17.85 16.60 11.11
CA ARG A 46 -18.43 17.16 9.87
C ARG A 46 -19.12 18.51 10.09
N HIS A 47 -19.77 18.66 11.23
CA HIS A 47 -20.55 19.86 11.59
C HIS A 47 -19.68 21.06 11.99
N LEU A 48 -18.39 20.85 12.27
CA LEU A 48 -17.49 21.90 12.72
C LEU A 48 -17.05 22.82 11.58
N ASP A 49 -16.98 24.14 11.84
CA ASP A 49 -16.40 25.11 10.89
C ASP A 49 -14.93 25.37 11.20
N PHE A 50 -14.04 24.74 10.44
CA PHE A 50 -12.58 24.84 10.59
C PHE A 50 -11.96 26.17 10.13
N ARG A 51 -12.77 27.18 9.81
CA ARG A 51 -12.30 28.58 9.75
C ARG A 51 -12.12 29.18 11.15
N LEU A 52 -12.81 28.62 12.15
CA LEU A 52 -12.83 29.11 13.52
C LEU A 52 -11.83 28.35 14.39
N LYS A 53 -11.10 29.08 15.24
CA LYS A 53 -10.17 28.49 16.22
C LYS A 53 -10.88 27.53 17.18
N ALA A 54 -12.08 27.88 17.63
CA ALA A 54 -12.87 27.05 18.55
C ALA A 54 -13.13 25.65 17.99
N SER A 55 -13.47 25.55 16.71
CA SER A 55 -13.68 24.28 16.02
C SER A 55 -12.42 23.40 15.99
N TRP A 56 -11.23 23.99 15.87
CA TRP A 56 -9.98 23.24 15.95
C TRP A 56 -9.71 22.72 17.36
N CYS A 57 -10.03 23.49 18.40
CA CYS A 57 -9.95 23.01 19.78
C CYS A 57 -10.91 21.84 20.03
N THR A 58 -12.18 21.99 19.63
CA THR A 58 -13.18 20.92 19.78
C THR A 58 -12.78 19.66 19.02
N ALA A 59 -12.28 19.80 17.78
CA ALA A 59 -11.79 18.66 17.02
C ALA A 59 -10.61 17.97 17.70
N LEU A 60 -9.69 18.73 18.29
CA LEU A 60 -8.57 18.18 19.04
C LEU A 60 -9.04 17.41 20.27
N GLU A 61 -9.97 17.97 21.05
CA GLU A 61 -10.55 17.31 22.22
C GLU A 61 -11.25 15.99 21.86
N VAL A 62 -12.06 16.00 20.81
CA VAL A 62 -12.75 14.79 20.32
C VAL A 62 -11.75 13.71 19.89
N LEU A 63 -10.71 14.08 19.15
CA LEU A 63 -9.70 13.14 18.69
C LEU A 63 -8.83 12.62 19.85
N GLN A 64 -8.51 13.45 20.84
CA GLN A 64 -7.79 13.03 22.04
C GLN A 64 -8.62 12.06 22.88
N GLN A 65 -9.93 12.31 23.01
CA GLN A 65 -10.85 11.39 23.68
C GLN A 65 -10.96 10.07 22.92
N ALA A 66 -11.05 10.10 21.59
CA ALA A 66 -11.04 8.89 20.77
C ALA A 66 -9.73 8.11 20.95
N ALA A 67 -8.57 8.78 20.87
CA ALA A 67 -7.27 8.16 21.09
C ALA A 67 -7.09 7.59 22.51
N ALA A 68 -7.76 8.16 23.51
CA ALA A 68 -7.77 7.61 24.87
C ALA A 68 -8.76 6.44 25.03
N ALA A 69 -9.87 6.45 24.30
CA ALA A 69 -10.89 5.41 24.34
C ALA A 69 -10.45 4.14 23.57
N TYR A 70 -9.69 4.32 22.50
CA TYR A 70 -9.06 3.27 21.73
C TYR A 70 -7.56 3.29 22.04
N PRO A 71 -7.09 2.56 23.08
CA PRO A 71 -5.66 2.32 23.25
C PRO A 71 -5.06 1.74 21.96
N ASP A 72 -3.75 1.63 21.86
CA ASP A 72 -3.06 1.11 20.67
C ASP A 72 -3.50 -0.34 20.34
N TRP A 73 -4.63 -0.50 19.62
CA TRP A 73 -5.25 -1.80 19.33
C TRP A 73 -4.39 -2.62 18.37
N ASP A 74 -3.47 -1.97 17.65
CA ASP A 74 -2.47 -2.63 16.83
C ASP A 74 -1.52 -3.48 17.68
N THR A 75 -1.19 -3.04 18.90
CA THR A 75 -0.32 -3.80 19.82
C THR A 75 -1.09 -4.53 20.93
N HIS A 76 -2.22 -3.99 21.36
CA HIS A 76 -3.03 -4.52 22.46
C HIS A 76 -4.52 -4.44 22.15
N PRO A 77 -5.03 -5.29 21.23
CA PRO A 77 -6.46 -5.33 20.95
C PRO A 77 -7.22 -5.81 22.19
N PRO A 78 -8.42 -5.27 22.45
CA PRO A 78 -9.29 -5.78 23.53
C PRO A 78 -9.52 -7.28 23.39
N GLU A 79 -9.65 -7.96 24.52
CA GLU A 79 -9.76 -9.42 24.56
C GLU A 79 -10.92 -9.95 23.70
N GLU A 80 -12.04 -9.22 23.70
CA GLU A 80 -13.23 -9.53 22.90
C GLU A 80 -13.00 -9.48 21.38
N PHE A 81 -11.96 -8.78 20.91
CA PHE A 81 -11.64 -8.67 19.49
C PHE A 81 -10.35 -9.42 19.10
N ARG A 82 -9.62 -9.99 20.05
CA ARG A 82 -8.34 -10.68 19.78
C ARG A 82 -8.48 -11.76 18.71
N GLU A 83 -9.56 -12.55 18.76
CA GLU A 83 -9.82 -13.60 17.77
C GLU A 83 -10.07 -13.03 16.36
N LEU A 84 -10.75 -11.87 16.27
CA LEU A 84 -10.99 -11.22 14.98
C LEU A 84 -9.69 -10.69 14.37
N PHE A 85 -8.83 -10.06 15.16
CA PHE A 85 -7.52 -9.61 14.68
C PHE A 85 -6.66 -10.80 14.22
N ALA A 86 -6.60 -11.88 15.01
CA ALA A 86 -5.89 -13.10 14.62
C ALA A 86 -6.44 -13.72 13.33
N ALA A 87 -7.76 -13.72 13.15
CA ALA A 87 -8.39 -14.21 11.93
C ALA A 87 -8.08 -13.31 10.71
N ILE A 88 -8.02 -11.99 10.90
CA ILE A 88 -7.62 -11.04 9.85
C ILE A 88 -6.17 -11.27 9.44
N ASP A 89 -5.26 -11.42 10.40
CA ASP A 89 -3.85 -11.67 10.13
C ASP A 89 -3.67 -12.98 9.34
N GLN A 90 -4.31 -14.05 9.81
CA GLN A 90 -4.27 -15.36 9.14
C GLN A 90 -4.83 -15.29 7.72
N ALA A 91 -5.98 -14.64 7.53
CA ALA A 91 -6.59 -14.49 6.21
C ALA A 91 -5.72 -13.66 5.27
N SER A 92 -5.08 -12.61 5.79
CA SER A 92 -4.19 -11.73 5.02
C SER A 92 -2.92 -12.47 4.60
N GLU A 93 -2.33 -13.26 5.48
CA GLU A 93 -1.17 -14.09 5.18
C GLU A 93 -1.50 -15.16 4.14
N ALA A 94 -2.61 -15.88 4.31
CA ALA A 94 -3.06 -16.90 3.36
C ALA A 94 -3.33 -16.30 1.97
N TYR A 95 -3.93 -15.10 1.93
CA TYR A 95 -4.14 -14.39 0.67
C TYR A 95 -2.81 -13.98 0.02
N GLY A 96 -1.85 -13.48 0.81
CA GLY A 96 -0.49 -13.17 0.32
C GLY A 96 0.19 -14.39 -0.30
N GLN A 97 0.14 -15.55 0.37
CA GLN A 97 0.69 -16.80 -0.14
C GLN A 97 0.02 -17.24 -1.47
N SER A 98 -1.29 -17.07 -1.59
CA SER A 98 -2.03 -17.37 -2.82
C SER A 98 -1.61 -16.48 -3.99
N ILE A 99 -1.38 -15.19 -3.74
CA ILE A 99 -0.86 -14.26 -4.76
C ILE A 99 0.53 -14.67 -5.23
N ASP A 100 1.44 -15.00 -4.30
CA ASP A 100 2.80 -15.43 -4.62
C ASP A 100 2.79 -16.73 -5.45
N GLU A 101 1.93 -17.68 -5.09
CA GLU A 101 1.75 -18.91 -5.88
C GLU A 101 1.21 -18.62 -7.28
N GLY A 102 0.21 -17.74 -7.40
CA GLY A 102 -0.36 -17.32 -8.68
C GLY A 102 0.69 -16.67 -9.58
N LEU A 103 1.52 -15.77 -9.04
CA LEU A 103 2.61 -15.14 -9.77
C LEU A 103 3.64 -16.18 -10.25
N ARG A 104 4.01 -17.13 -9.38
CA ARG A 104 4.94 -18.21 -9.74
C ARG A 104 4.38 -19.08 -10.86
N LEU A 105 3.10 -19.44 -10.81
CA LEU A 105 2.43 -20.23 -11.85
C LEU A 105 2.37 -19.46 -13.16
N SER A 106 2.05 -18.17 -13.12
CA SER A 106 2.04 -17.31 -14.30
C SER A 106 3.42 -17.25 -14.96
N ALA A 107 4.50 -17.11 -14.18
CA ALA A 107 5.86 -17.10 -14.71
C ALA A 107 6.22 -18.44 -15.39
N ARG A 108 5.79 -19.57 -14.82
CA ARG A 108 6.00 -20.90 -15.43
C ARG A 108 5.21 -21.07 -16.72
N LEU A 109 3.99 -20.56 -16.79
CA LEU A 109 3.19 -20.60 -18.01
C LEU A 109 3.84 -19.77 -19.13
N GLN A 110 4.39 -18.60 -18.79
CA GLN A 110 5.11 -17.79 -19.76
C GLN A 110 6.34 -18.54 -20.29
N GLN A 111 7.16 -19.11 -19.40
CA GLN A 111 8.32 -19.90 -19.82
C GLN A 111 7.93 -21.06 -20.72
N ALA A 112 6.88 -21.80 -20.38
CA ALA A 112 6.40 -22.91 -21.20
C ALA A 112 5.90 -22.46 -22.58
N ALA A 113 5.29 -21.27 -22.66
CA ALA A 113 4.88 -20.69 -23.93
C ALA A 113 6.09 -20.30 -24.79
N ASP A 114 7.10 -19.68 -24.19
CA ASP A 114 8.35 -19.30 -24.87
C ASP A 114 9.11 -20.55 -25.37
N ASP A 115 9.18 -21.61 -24.55
CA ASP A 115 9.79 -22.89 -24.93
C ASP A 115 9.05 -23.55 -26.11
N LEU A 116 7.70 -23.49 -26.10
CA LEU A 116 6.87 -24.00 -27.20
C LEU A 116 7.07 -23.19 -28.49
N GLU A 117 7.19 -21.87 -28.38
CA GLU A 117 7.48 -21.02 -29.52
C GLU A 117 8.84 -21.36 -30.14
N SER A 118 9.88 -21.49 -29.30
CA SER A 118 11.23 -21.91 -29.74
C SER A 118 11.19 -23.26 -30.46
N LEU A 119 10.57 -24.27 -29.84
CA LEU A 119 10.46 -25.61 -30.42
C LEU A 119 9.69 -25.59 -31.76
N SER A 120 8.63 -24.78 -31.85
CA SER A 120 7.87 -24.64 -33.09
C SER A 120 8.70 -24.00 -34.21
N GLY A 121 9.57 -23.04 -33.86
CA GLY A 121 10.52 -22.43 -34.79
C GLY A 121 11.51 -23.44 -35.32
N GLU A 122 12.14 -24.21 -34.42
CA GLU A 122 13.11 -25.26 -34.78
C GLU A 122 12.50 -26.30 -35.74
N LEU A 123 11.28 -26.78 -35.46
CA LEU A 123 10.59 -27.75 -36.32
C LEU A 123 10.23 -27.19 -37.70
N LEU A 124 9.91 -25.89 -37.79
CA LEU A 124 9.65 -25.24 -39.07
C LEU A 124 10.93 -25.10 -39.90
N GLU A 125 12.05 -24.77 -39.27
CA GLU A 125 13.36 -24.73 -39.90
C GLU A 125 13.78 -26.12 -40.41
N GLU A 126 13.70 -27.15 -39.57
CA GLU A 126 14.03 -28.52 -39.96
C GLU A 126 13.14 -29.01 -41.12
N ALA A 127 11.84 -28.72 -41.08
CA ALA A 127 10.94 -29.07 -42.16
C ALA A 127 11.29 -28.35 -43.48
N ALA A 128 11.77 -27.09 -43.41
CA ALA A 128 12.24 -26.36 -44.58
C ALA A 128 13.51 -27.00 -45.16
N GLU A 129 14.49 -27.32 -44.30
CA GLU A 129 15.72 -28.01 -44.70
C GLU A 129 15.42 -29.36 -45.39
N LEU A 130 14.58 -30.19 -44.79
CA LEU A 130 14.18 -31.47 -45.37
C LEU A 130 13.53 -31.32 -46.75
N ARG A 131 12.69 -30.30 -46.95
CA ARG A 131 12.10 -29.99 -48.27
C ARG A 131 13.18 -29.65 -49.30
N THR A 132 14.19 -28.87 -48.93
CA THR A 132 15.30 -28.55 -49.84
C THR A 132 16.12 -29.77 -50.22
N VAL A 133 16.46 -30.63 -49.25
CA VAL A 133 17.19 -31.89 -49.46
C VAL A 133 16.39 -32.83 -50.37
N GLN A 134 15.09 -32.95 -50.14
CA GLN A 134 14.20 -33.77 -50.97
C GLN A 134 14.15 -33.24 -52.41
N ALA A 135 14.04 -31.92 -52.60
CA ALA A 135 14.02 -31.29 -53.92
C ALA A 135 15.34 -31.52 -54.68
N ALA A 136 16.48 -31.36 -54.01
CA ALA A 136 17.80 -31.62 -54.58
C ALA A 136 17.96 -33.10 -55.00
N SER A 137 17.57 -34.03 -54.12
CA SER A 137 17.62 -35.47 -54.39
C SER A 137 16.76 -35.85 -55.61
N ARG A 138 15.55 -35.27 -55.73
CA ARG A 138 14.68 -35.49 -56.90
C ARG A 138 15.30 -34.95 -58.19
N ARG A 139 15.96 -33.79 -58.16
CA ARG A 139 16.66 -33.22 -59.33
C ARG A 139 17.81 -34.12 -59.78
N GLN A 140 18.63 -34.58 -58.84
CA GLN A 140 19.75 -35.48 -59.15
C GLN A 140 19.26 -36.83 -59.73
N ALA A 141 18.20 -37.40 -59.16
CA ALA A 141 17.61 -38.64 -59.68
C ALA A 141 17.08 -38.48 -61.11
N ARG A 142 16.48 -37.32 -61.44
CA ARG A 142 16.04 -37.01 -62.81
C ARG A 142 17.22 -36.88 -63.77
N GLN A 143 18.28 -36.18 -63.39
CA GLN A 143 19.48 -36.04 -64.22
C GLN A 143 20.15 -37.39 -64.52
N ARG A 144 20.25 -38.28 -63.52
CA ARG A 144 20.77 -39.64 -63.71
C ARG A 144 19.94 -40.53 -64.63
N ARG A 145 18.66 -40.23 -64.84
CA ARG A 145 17.77 -40.97 -65.76
C ARG A 145 17.83 -40.43 -67.20
N LEU A 146 18.37 -39.23 -67.39
CA LEU A 146 18.47 -38.55 -68.69
C LEU A 146 19.85 -38.71 -69.34
N ASN A 147 20.85 -39.18 -68.57
CA ASN A 147 22.17 -39.59 -69.03
C ASN A 147 22.22 -41.11 -69.18
#